data_AF-A0A2P6VBN5-F1
#
_entry.id   AF-A0A2P6VBN5-F1
#
_cell.length_a   1.000
_cell.length_b   1.000
_cell.length_c   1.000
_cell.angle_alpha   90.00
_cell.angle_beta   90.00
_cell.angle_gamma   90.00
#
_symmetry.space_group_name_H-M   'P 1'
#
loop_
_entity.id
_entity.type
_entity.pdbx_description
1 polymer ?
#
loop_
_entity_poly.entity_id
_entity_poly.type
_entity_poly.pdbx_seq_one_letter_code
_entity_poly.pdbx_strand_id
1 'polypeptide(L)'
;MASAAFDYLVFPLLLPFICLWLLAARALSLVVPIFWPLTAMLARRLEWAVPFIPSIYAQRGRVLGGLIRFGFEFTYAMNVVRRYLTLPLCRSAPDFFIVGFPKAGTTSLAAYLKQHPAIDGIDGLRWHESMHKESHHFMGALGRHAASSATAYRSYFPTCLKRWWVERVRRAGKWLVFDACPVNACLDYTAARMAKVAPDAKLIFCLRDPVAGAFSAEIMLRNLGVPLSWSLMEDVRPADPRFAETPADVAYWEQVAKLDPDAPLPEDLMQKFYFDAYSVLRCGRLADRIAPFLEHYKPENIMFIEFSEFTSNTHAVVQRALEFVGADPQKLRFKELPPGMQGERRGRRMHPSVKRKLAAYFAEPNLRLFALLGRSFPWTDPLSQAAGPSAYASFSTVSFGSMDMAQLPALPVSTLASSASGPVGGNKAAGSNGKGQAAGTAEPAVAITIPEGGGAAAAKESSSGSSESVSLTAAAAVGGAGLATAV
;
A
#
# COMPACT_ATOMS: atom_id res chain seq x y z
N MET A 1 8.32 12.68 41.26
CA MET A 1 7.46 12.03 42.27
C MET A 1 5.99 11.96 41.85
N ALA A 2 5.38 13.04 41.33
CA ALA A 2 3.96 13.05 40.92
C ALA A 2 3.58 11.98 39.86
N SER A 3 4.41 11.76 38.83
CA SER A 3 4.17 10.70 37.83
C SER A 3 4.23 9.28 38.42
N ALA A 4 5.16 9.02 39.35
CA ALA A 4 5.29 7.70 39.96
C ALA A 4 4.10 7.39 40.88
N ALA A 5 3.63 8.37 41.66
CA ALA A 5 2.44 8.20 42.48
C ALA A 5 1.20 7.91 41.60
N PHE A 6 1.04 8.61 40.47
CA PHE A 6 -0.03 8.31 39.54
C PHE A 6 0.07 6.87 38.99
N ASP A 7 1.24 6.49 38.48
CA ASP A 7 1.41 5.19 37.82
C ASP A 7 1.32 3.98 38.77
N TYR A 8 1.75 4.13 40.03
CA TYR A 8 1.81 3.01 40.98
C TYR A 8 0.71 3.01 42.05
N LEU A 9 -0.01 4.12 42.26
CA LEU A 9 -1.08 4.21 43.25
C LEU A 9 -2.42 4.54 42.57
N VAL A 10 -2.48 5.61 41.79
CA VAL A 10 -3.76 6.08 41.21
C VAL A 10 -4.23 5.18 40.07
N PHE A 11 -3.34 4.83 39.13
CA PHE A 11 -3.69 4.04 37.95
C PHE A 11 -4.22 2.64 38.32
N PRO A 12 -3.61 1.90 39.27
CA PRO A 12 -4.18 0.65 39.77
C PRO A 12 -5.57 0.81 40.40
N LEU A 13 -5.82 1.90 41.14
CA LEU A 13 -7.15 2.17 41.71
C LEU A 13 -8.21 2.45 40.63
N LEU A 14 -7.81 3.02 39.49
CA LEU A 14 -8.67 3.24 38.34
C LEU A 14 -8.90 1.97 37.50
N LEU A 15 -8.07 0.94 37.67
CA LEU A 15 -8.08 -0.26 36.82
C LEU A 15 -9.45 -0.96 36.77
N PRO A 16 -10.19 -1.18 37.86
CA PRO A 16 -11.52 -1.79 37.79
C PRO A 16 -12.50 -0.99 36.92
N PHE A 17 -12.47 0.34 37.01
CA PHE A 17 -13.32 1.23 36.21
C PHE A 17 -12.91 1.22 34.73
N ILE A 18 -11.60 1.25 34.45
CA ILE A 18 -11.08 1.14 33.07
C ILE A 18 -11.47 -0.23 32.49
N CYS A 19 -11.31 -1.32 33.23
CA CYS A 19 -11.72 -2.65 32.79
C CYS A 19 -13.22 -2.72 32.53
N LEU A 20 -14.05 -2.17 33.41
CA LEU A 20 -15.50 -2.09 33.21
C LEU A 20 -15.86 -1.28 31.96
N TRP A 21 -15.19 -0.14 31.72
CA TRP A 21 -15.35 0.66 30.51
C TRP A 21 -14.99 -0.15 29.26
N LEU A 22 -13.84 -0.82 29.25
CA LEU A 22 -13.39 -1.62 28.11
C LEU A 22 -14.34 -2.79 27.84
N LEU A 23 -14.86 -3.43 28.88
CA LEU A 23 -15.89 -4.48 28.78
C LEU A 23 -17.20 -3.93 28.22
N ALA A 24 -17.67 -2.79 28.72
CA ALA A 24 -18.87 -2.12 28.21
C ALA A 24 -18.71 -1.71 26.73
N ALA A 25 -17.57 -1.10 26.37
CA ALA A 25 -17.23 -0.76 24.99
C ALA A 25 -17.20 -2.00 24.09
N ARG A 26 -16.66 -3.12 24.59
CA ARG A 26 -16.68 -4.39 23.87
C ARG A 26 -18.11 -4.90 23.70
N ALA A 27 -18.90 -4.98 24.76
CA ALA A 27 -20.29 -5.45 24.72
C ALA A 27 -21.16 -4.60 23.76
N LEU A 28 -21.07 -3.28 23.85
CA LEU A 28 -21.76 -2.37 22.94
C LEU A 28 -21.29 -2.53 21.49
N SER A 29 -19.99 -2.76 21.26
CA SER A 29 -19.51 -3.02 19.91
C SER A 29 -20.08 -4.30 19.28
N LEU A 30 -20.42 -5.31 20.09
CA LEU A 30 -20.96 -6.59 19.61
C LEU A 30 -22.36 -6.46 19.02
N VAL A 31 -23.15 -5.46 19.45
CA VAL A 31 -24.51 -5.25 18.94
C VAL A 31 -24.56 -4.36 17.70
N VAL A 32 -23.45 -3.70 17.34
CA VAL A 32 -23.36 -2.81 16.17
C VAL A 32 -23.78 -3.46 14.86
N PRO A 33 -23.41 -4.72 14.56
CA PRO A 33 -23.84 -5.39 13.32
C PRO A 33 -25.36 -5.46 13.14
N ILE A 34 -26.14 -5.44 14.23
CA ILE A 34 -27.61 -5.43 14.20
C ILE A 34 -28.12 -4.12 13.57
N PHE A 35 -27.39 -3.02 13.76
CA PHE A 35 -27.66 -1.73 13.12
C PHE A 35 -27.10 -1.72 11.70
N TRP A 36 -27.79 -2.42 10.80
CA TRP A 36 -27.39 -2.61 9.40
C TRP A 36 -26.96 -1.31 8.68
N PRO A 37 -27.69 -0.17 8.79
CA PRO A 37 -27.29 1.06 8.08
C PRO A 37 -25.90 1.58 8.48
N LEU A 38 -25.56 1.52 9.77
CA LEU A 38 -24.26 1.94 10.28
C LEU A 38 -23.15 1.01 9.79
N THR A 39 -23.38 -0.29 9.86
CA THR A 39 -22.44 -1.31 9.40
C THR A 39 -22.16 -1.18 7.91
N ALA A 40 -23.20 -1.05 7.09
CA ALA A 40 -23.08 -0.85 5.65
C ALA A 40 -22.35 0.46 5.31
N MET A 41 -22.60 1.55 6.04
CA MET A 41 -21.89 2.82 5.86
C MET A 41 -20.39 2.67 6.14
N LEU A 42 -20.02 2.01 7.24
CA LEU A 42 -18.61 1.79 7.60
C LEU A 42 -17.91 0.87 6.59
N ALA A 43 -18.57 -0.21 6.17
CA ALA A 43 -18.06 -1.09 5.13
C ALA A 43 -17.77 -0.34 3.83
N ARG A 44 -18.72 0.48 3.34
CA ARG A 44 -18.53 1.31 2.13
C ARG A 44 -17.35 2.27 2.23
N ARG A 45 -17.14 2.89 3.40
CA ARG A 45 -15.98 3.78 3.63
C ARG A 45 -14.65 3.03 3.57
N LEU A 46 -14.62 1.80 4.07
CA LEU A 46 -13.43 0.96 3.97
C LEU A 46 -13.20 0.45 2.55
N GLU A 47 -14.25 -0.02 1.87
CA GLU A 47 -14.19 -0.42 0.46
C GLU A 47 -13.72 0.73 -0.42
N TRP A 48 -14.10 1.97 -0.11
CA TRP A 48 -13.55 3.13 -0.80
C TRP A 48 -12.03 3.25 -0.64
N ALA A 49 -11.51 3.12 0.59
CA ALA A 49 -10.08 3.19 0.87
C ALA A 49 -9.29 2.02 0.28
N VAL A 50 -9.93 0.85 0.20
CA VAL A 50 -9.33 -0.41 -0.22
C VAL A 50 -10.30 -1.12 -1.19
N PRO A 51 -10.39 -0.64 -2.45
CA PRO A 51 -11.44 -1.03 -3.40
C PRO A 51 -11.34 -2.46 -3.93
N PHE A 52 -10.23 -3.14 -3.65
CA PHE A 52 -10.07 -4.56 -4.01
C PHE A 52 -10.64 -5.54 -2.96
N ILE A 53 -11.08 -5.08 -1.77
CA ILE A 53 -11.64 -5.97 -0.74
C ILE A 53 -12.78 -6.85 -1.26
N PRO A 54 -13.79 -6.32 -2.01
CA PRO A 54 -14.86 -7.15 -2.54
C PRO A 54 -14.36 -8.27 -3.47
N SER A 55 -13.27 -8.04 -4.21
CA SER A 55 -12.68 -9.03 -5.12
C SER A 55 -12.11 -10.24 -4.38
N ILE A 56 -11.58 -10.04 -3.16
CA ILE A 56 -11.00 -11.11 -2.33
C ILE A 56 -12.02 -12.22 -2.09
N TYR A 57 -13.25 -11.83 -1.77
CA TYR A 57 -14.31 -12.76 -1.39
C TYR A 57 -15.03 -13.33 -2.60
N ALA A 58 -15.10 -12.59 -3.71
CA ALA A 58 -15.74 -13.04 -4.94
C ALA A 58 -15.13 -14.38 -5.47
N GLN A 59 -13.84 -14.63 -5.24
CA GLN A 59 -13.18 -15.87 -5.63
C GLN A 59 -13.73 -17.13 -4.93
N ARG A 60 -14.39 -16.98 -3.76
CA ARG A 60 -14.94 -18.09 -2.96
C ARG A 60 -16.36 -18.48 -3.40
N GLY A 61 -16.87 -17.93 -4.50
CA GLY A 61 -18.24 -18.12 -4.97
C GLY A 61 -19.24 -17.22 -4.26
N ARG A 62 -20.47 -17.14 -4.81
CA ARG A 62 -21.49 -16.15 -4.37
C ARG A 62 -21.91 -16.32 -2.91
N VAL A 63 -22.12 -17.56 -2.46
CA VAL A 63 -22.64 -17.85 -1.10
C VAL A 63 -21.54 -17.73 -0.06
N LEU A 64 -20.49 -18.55 -0.16
CA LEU A 64 -19.39 -18.57 0.81
C LEU A 64 -18.64 -17.22 0.82
N GLY A 65 -18.39 -16.64 -0.36
CA GLY A 65 -17.82 -15.29 -0.46
C GLY A 65 -18.68 -14.22 0.20
N GLY A 66 -20.00 -14.28 0.01
CA GLY A 66 -20.95 -13.38 0.70
C GLY A 66 -20.88 -13.50 2.21
N LEU A 67 -20.89 -14.72 2.76
CA LEU A 67 -20.79 -14.95 4.21
C LEU A 67 -19.48 -14.43 4.80
N ILE A 68 -18.34 -14.69 4.14
CA ILE A 68 -17.03 -14.21 4.60
C ILE A 68 -16.99 -12.68 4.55
N ARG A 69 -17.51 -12.07 3.47
CA ARG A 69 -17.62 -10.61 3.34
C ARG A 69 -18.44 -10.00 4.47
N PHE A 70 -19.63 -10.54 4.78
CA PHE A 70 -20.44 -10.00 5.88
C PHE A 70 -19.75 -10.15 7.23
N GLY A 71 -19.11 -11.30 7.49
CA GLY A 71 -18.32 -11.49 8.72
C GLY A 71 -17.16 -10.48 8.83
N PHE A 72 -16.52 -10.14 7.70
CA PHE A 72 -15.50 -9.10 7.63
C PHE A 72 -16.07 -7.72 7.96
N GLU A 73 -17.15 -7.32 7.30
CA GLU A 73 -17.78 -6.01 7.49
C GLU A 73 -18.27 -5.83 8.93
N PHE A 74 -18.84 -6.90 9.52
CA PHE A 74 -19.27 -6.91 10.91
C PHE A 74 -18.11 -6.70 11.86
N THR A 75 -17.04 -7.49 11.69
CA THR A 75 -15.84 -7.38 12.53
C THR A 75 -15.20 -5.99 12.40
N TYR A 76 -15.22 -5.41 11.19
CA TYR A 76 -14.76 -4.05 10.97
C TYR A 76 -15.62 -3.01 11.69
N ALA A 77 -16.94 -3.06 11.55
CA ALA A 77 -17.85 -2.12 12.20
C ALA A 77 -17.76 -2.21 13.74
N MET A 78 -17.72 -3.43 14.28
CA MET A 78 -17.48 -3.68 15.72
C MET A 78 -16.16 -3.04 16.15
N ASN A 79 -15.08 -3.22 15.38
CA ASN A 79 -13.79 -2.65 15.73
C ASN A 79 -13.76 -1.13 15.64
N VAL A 80 -14.37 -0.52 14.64
CA VAL A 80 -14.51 0.94 14.54
C VAL A 80 -15.24 1.49 15.76
N VAL A 81 -16.44 0.97 16.06
CA VAL A 81 -17.23 1.48 17.19
C VAL A 81 -16.51 1.28 18.51
N ARG A 82 -15.90 0.12 18.74
CA ARG A 82 -15.07 -0.12 19.94
C ARG A 82 -13.98 0.93 20.07
N ARG A 83 -13.23 1.21 19.00
CA ARG A 83 -12.13 2.19 19.00
C ARG A 83 -12.61 3.60 19.34
N TYR A 84 -13.78 4.00 18.83
CA TYR A 84 -14.40 5.28 19.21
C TYR A 84 -14.86 5.32 20.67
N LEU A 85 -15.47 4.24 21.18
CA LEU A 85 -15.87 4.14 22.58
C LEU A 85 -14.66 4.13 23.54
N THR A 86 -13.50 3.65 23.10
CA THR A 86 -12.26 3.65 23.89
C THR A 86 -11.35 4.85 23.63
N LEU A 87 -11.74 5.77 22.75
CA LEU A 87 -10.94 6.91 22.33
C LEU A 87 -10.43 7.80 23.50
N PRO A 88 -11.20 8.04 24.59
CA PRO A 88 -10.68 8.79 25.74
C PRO A 88 -9.44 8.14 26.39
N LEU A 89 -9.27 6.83 26.22
CA LEU A 89 -8.12 6.06 26.69
C LEU A 89 -6.98 5.99 25.66
N CYS A 90 -7.24 6.33 24.39
CA CYS A 90 -6.25 6.35 23.30
C CYS A 90 -5.54 7.71 23.27
N ARG A 91 -4.35 7.77 23.85
CA ARG A 91 -3.56 9.02 23.97
C ARG A 91 -2.42 9.14 22.97
N SER A 92 -2.07 8.09 22.26
CA SER A 92 -0.86 8.06 21.44
C SER A 92 -1.13 8.44 19.98
N ALA A 93 -0.29 9.34 19.46
CA ALA A 93 0.11 9.33 18.06
C ALA A 93 1.15 8.21 17.86
N PRO A 94 1.41 7.75 16.62
CA PRO A 94 2.48 6.78 16.40
C PRO A 94 3.85 7.39 16.71
N ASP A 95 4.74 6.59 17.31
CA ASP A 95 6.15 6.95 17.52
C ASP A 95 6.96 6.81 16.23
N PHE A 96 6.54 5.91 15.33
CA PHE A 96 7.14 5.73 14.02
C PHE A 96 6.16 5.15 13.00
N PHE A 97 6.51 5.24 11.73
CA PHE A 97 5.76 4.70 10.60
C PHE A 97 6.62 3.77 9.75
N ILE A 98 6.01 2.73 9.21
CA ILE A 98 6.57 1.98 8.08
C ILE A 98 5.77 2.39 6.84
N VAL A 99 6.28 3.40 6.14
CA VAL A 99 5.50 4.20 5.19
C VAL A 99 5.41 3.62 3.80
N GLY A 100 6.32 2.72 3.44
CA GLY A 100 6.42 2.24 2.07
C GLY A 100 7.63 1.36 1.87
N PHE A 101 7.85 0.88 0.65
CA PHE A 101 6.90 0.86 -0.46
C PHE A 101 6.11 -0.45 -0.49
N PRO A 102 4.94 -0.50 -1.15
CA PRO A 102 4.19 -1.75 -1.29
C PRO A 102 5.06 -2.84 -1.92
N LYS A 103 4.93 -4.07 -1.42
CA LYS A 103 5.71 -5.24 -1.89
C LYS A 103 7.24 -5.10 -1.74
N ALA A 104 7.70 -4.24 -0.83
CA ALA A 104 9.12 -4.12 -0.44
C ALA A 104 9.45 -4.73 0.94
N GLY A 105 8.61 -5.64 1.47
CA GLY A 105 8.90 -6.34 2.73
C GLY A 105 8.38 -5.68 4.00
N THR A 106 7.54 -4.64 3.88
CA THR A 106 6.95 -3.91 5.02
C THR A 106 6.19 -4.79 6.01
N THR A 107 5.50 -5.84 5.52
CA THR A 107 4.75 -6.77 6.36
C THR A 107 5.66 -7.61 7.24
N SER A 108 6.73 -8.17 6.66
CA SER A 108 7.72 -8.94 7.41
C SER A 108 8.45 -8.06 8.42
N LEU A 109 8.84 -6.85 8.05
CA LEU A 109 9.47 -5.91 8.98
C LEU A 109 8.55 -5.58 10.16
N ALA A 110 7.27 -5.23 9.90
CA ALA A 110 6.29 -4.98 10.95
C ALA A 110 6.12 -6.19 11.89
N ALA A 111 6.10 -7.40 11.35
CA ALA A 111 5.97 -8.62 12.11
C ALA A 111 7.21 -8.90 12.99
N TYR A 112 8.43 -8.68 12.47
CA TYR A 112 9.66 -8.80 13.25
C TYR A 112 9.76 -7.76 14.37
N LEU A 113 9.43 -6.49 14.09
CA LEU A 113 9.45 -5.43 15.10
C LEU A 113 8.47 -5.72 16.25
N LYS A 114 7.29 -6.30 15.96
CA LYS A 114 6.31 -6.74 16.97
C LYS A 114 6.79 -7.91 17.85
N GLN A 115 7.92 -8.55 17.54
CA GLN A 115 8.53 -9.53 18.45
C GLN A 115 9.22 -8.86 19.64
N HIS A 116 9.54 -7.56 19.54
CA HIS A 116 10.07 -6.79 20.65
C HIS A 116 8.96 -6.53 21.71
N PRO A 117 9.18 -6.83 23.00
CA PRO A 117 8.12 -6.80 24.02
C PRO A 117 7.54 -5.41 24.32
N ALA A 118 8.21 -4.35 23.89
CA ALA A 118 7.79 -2.96 24.06
C ALA A 118 7.30 -2.28 22.77
N ILE A 119 7.11 -3.03 21.68
CA ILE A 119 6.59 -2.47 20.42
C ILE A 119 5.22 -3.09 20.11
N ASP A 120 4.24 -2.26 19.85
CA ASP A 120 2.95 -2.68 19.28
C ASP A 120 2.67 -1.92 17.98
N GLY A 121 1.87 -2.52 17.10
CA GLY A 121 1.31 -1.80 15.95
C GLY A 121 -0.03 -1.14 16.31
N ILE A 122 -0.75 -0.70 15.29
CA ILE A 122 -2.16 -0.34 15.42
C ILE A 122 -2.99 -1.44 16.10
N ASP A 123 -4.07 -1.04 16.77
CA ASP A 123 -5.17 -1.90 17.23
C ASP A 123 -6.05 -2.32 16.04
N GLY A 124 -5.39 -2.96 15.08
CA GLY A 124 -5.94 -3.46 13.84
C GLY A 124 -6.69 -4.78 14.01
N LEU A 125 -7.15 -5.31 12.90
CA LEU A 125 -7.87 -6.58 12.84
C LEU A 125 -6.90 -7.72 12.56
N ARG A 126 -6.53 -8.47 13.60
CA ARG A 126 -5.47 -9.50 13.54
C ARG A 126 -5.65 -10.56 12.43
N TRP A 127 -6.89 -10.85 12.07
CA TRP A 127 -7.22 -11.86 11.07
C TRP A 127 -7.51 -11.28 9.68
N HIS A 128 -7.23 -9.99 9.48
CA HIS A 128 -7.57 -9.27 8.26
C HIS A 128 -6.31 -8.77 7.56
N GLU A 129 -6.07 -9.23 6.34
CA GLU A 129 -4.88 -8.90 5.57
C GLU A 129 -4.66 -7.39 5.41
N SER A 130 -5.70 -6.65 5.05
CA SER A 130 -5.61 -5.19 4.83
C SER A 130 -5.56 -4.37 6.12
N MET A 131 -6.11 -4.87 7.23
CA MET A 131 -6.31 -4.07 8.46
C MET A 131 -5.50 -4.59 9.66
N HIS A 132 -4.62 -5.58 9.48
CA HIS A 132 -3.80 -6.12 10.56
C HIS A 132 -2.78 -5.10 11.06
N LYS A 133 -2.06 -4.47 10.13
CA LYS A 133 -0.95 -3.55 10.42
C LYS A 133 -1.12 -2.16 9.79
N GLU A 134 -2.07 -2.02 8.87
CA GLU A 134 -2.28 -0.79 8.09
C GLU A 134 -3.55 -0.10 8.57
N SER A 135 -3.45 1.18 8.91
CA SER A 135 -4.64 1.95 9.32
C SER A 135 -5.55 2.27 8.13
N HIS A 136 -4.95 2.43 6.95
CA HIS A 136 -5.56 3.07 5.79
C HIS A 136 -6.24 4.43 6.11
N HIS A 137 -5.83 5.10 7.19
CA HIS A 137 -6.50 6.31 7.67
C HIS A 137 -6.40 7.45 6.67
N PHE A 138 -5.19 7.73 6.19
CA PHE A 138 -4.95 8.79 5.21
C PHE A 138 -5.53 8.48 3.83
N MET A 139 -5.89 7.20 3.58
CA MET A 139 -6.63 6.73 2.41
C MET A 139 -8.14 6.68 2.66
N GLY A 140 -8.64 7.29 3.74
CA GLY A 140 -10.07 7.45 4.01
C GLY A 140 -10.81 6.19 4.45
N ALA A 141 -10.17 5.27 5.17
CA ALA A 141 -10.86 4.09 5.73
C ALA A 141 -12.05 4.42 6.65
N LEU A 142 -12.05 5.61 7.26
CA LEU A 142 -13.18 6.16 8.04
C LEU A 142 -14.00 7.20 7.24
N GLY A 143 -13.79 7.29 5.94
CA GLY A 143 -14.39 8.23 5.00
C GLY A 143 -13.43 9.32 4.54
N ARG A 144 -13.63 9.83 3.32
CA ARG A 144 -12.77 10.84 2.67
C ARG A 144 -12.58 12.13 3.46
N HIS A 145 -13.59 12.55 4.23
CA HIS A 145 -13.55 13.74 5.07
C HIS A 145 -12.83 13.50 6.41
N ALA A 146 -12.73 12.25 6.84
CA ALA A 146 -12.07 11.89 8.10
C ALA A 146 -10.58 11.60 7.91
N ALA A 147 -10.08 11.58 6.66
CA ALA A 147 -8.71 11.18 6.31
C ALA A 147 -7.61 12.17 6.78
N SER A 148 -7.99 13.32 7.31
CA SER A 148 -7.12 14.33 7.93
C SER A 148 -7.35 14.46 9.46
N SER A 149 -8.29 13.71 10.02
CA SER A 149 -8.70 13.87 11.41
C SER A 149 -7.73 13.19 12.38
N ALA A 150 -6.92 14.00 13.07
CA ALA A 150 -6.02 13.53 14.12
C ALA A 150 -6.75 12.72 15.21
N THR A 151 -7.94 13.15 15.60
CA THR A 151 -8.78 12.46 16.60
C THR A 151 -9.24 11.09 16.11
N ALA A 152 -9.69 10.99 14.87
CA ALA A 152 -10.05 9.70 14.29
C ALA A 152 -8.82 8.80 14.11
N TYR A 153 -7.66 9.36 13.77
CA TYR A 153 -6.41 8.60 13.65
C TYR A 153 -5.96 7.99 14.98
N ARG A 154 -6.05 8.75 16.07
CA ARG A 154 -5.73 8.26 17.43
C ARG A 154 -6.51 7.02 17.83
N SER A 155 -7.72 6.82 17.29
CA SER A 155 -8.54 5.65 17.55
C SER A 155 -7.89 4.34 17.08
N TYR A 156 -6.95 4.39 16.13
CA TYR A 156 -6.24 3.22 15.62
C TYR A 156 -5.19 2.68 16.58
N PHE A 157 -4.83 3.38 17.65
CA PHE A 157 -3.72 3.00 18.50
C PHE A 157 -4.19 2.41 19.84
N PRO A 158 -3.40 1.50 20.45
CA PRO A 158 -3.77 0.90 21.73
C PRO A 158 -3.85 1.95 22.86
N THR A 159 -4.54 1.58 23.94
CA THR A 159 -4.89 2.51 25.03
C THR A 159 -3.75 2.75 26.02
N CYS A 160 -3.91 3.76 26.87
CA CYS A 160 -3.03 4.05 28.00
C CYS A 160 -2.87 2.85 28.97
N LEU A 161 -3.87 1.96 29.06
CA LEU A 161 -3.76 0.72 29.82
C LEU A 161 -2.66 -0.20 29.28
N LYS A 162 -2.59 -0.33 27.95
CA LYS A 162 -1.54 -1.12 27.30
C LYS A 162 -0.17 -0.51 27.55
N ARG A 163 -0.04 0.83 27.43
CA ARG A 163 1.18 1.55 27.80
C ARG A 163 1.62 1.25 29.23
N TRP A 164 0.73 1.46 30.19
CA TRP A 164 1.00 1.22 31.60
C TRP A 164 1.44 -0.23 31.85
N TRP A 165 0.75 -1.20 31.25
CA TRP A 165 1.12 -2.61 31.35
C TRP A 165 2.52 -2.89 30.81
N VAL A 166 2.88 -2.35 29.65
CA VAL A 166 4.20 -2.56 29.03
C VAL A 166 5.31 -1.88 29.83
N GLU A 167 5.13 -0.60 30.16
CA GLU A 167 6.18 0.23 30.79
C GLU A 167 6.34 -0.07 32.28
N ARG A 168 5.23 -0.28 33.01
CA ARG A 168 5.24 -0.36 34.48
C ARG A 168 5.18 -1.79 35.01
N VAL A 169 4.31 -2.63 34.43
CA VAL A 169 4.12 -4.02 34.89
C VAL A 169 5.20 -4.93 34.28
N ARG A 170 5.30 -4.97 32.96
CA ARG A 170 6.30 -5.81 32.26
C ARG A 170 7.70 -5.22 32.28
N ARG A 171 7.84 -3.91 32.54
CA ARG A 171 9.12 -3.18 32.51
C ARG A 171 9.90 -3.42 31.21
N ALA A 172 9.19 -3.51 30.09
CA ALA A 172 9.77 -3.86 28.80
C ALA A 172 10.63 -2.74 28.19
N GLY A 173 10.58 -1.53 28.75
CA GLY A 173 11.23 -0.33 28.22
C GLY A 173 10.19 0.73 27.86
N LYS A 174 10.62 1.79 27.16
CA LYS A 174 9.71 2.77 26.56
C LYS A 174 8.78 2.04 25.58
N TRP A 175 7.48 2.23 25.73
CA TRP A 175 6.52 1.63 24.80
C TRP A 175 6.49 2.45 23.51
N LEU A 176 6.61 1.78 22.36
CA LEU A 176 6.55 2.39 21.04
C LEU A 176 5.40 1.81 20.24
N VAL A 177 4.69 2.67 19.50
CA VAL A 177 3.57 2.27 18.65
C VAL A 177 3.79 2.73 17.21
N PHE A 178 3.41 1.90 16.24
CA PHE A 178 3.56 2.23 14.83
C PHE A 178 2.34 1.95 13.96
N ASP A 179 2.28 2.65 12.83
CA ASP A 179 1.40 2.34 11.69
C ASP A 179 2.25 1.93 10.48
N ALA A 180 1.92 0.79 9.88
CA ALA A 180 2.67 0.22 8.78
C ALA A 180 1.83 0.17 7.51
N CYS A 181 1.47 1.33 6.98
CA CYS A 181 0.70 1.47 5.75
C CYS A 181 1.60 1.91 4.57
N PRO A 182 2.07 0.97 3.72
CA PRO A 182 2.97 1.25 2.61
C PRO A 182 2.40 2.17 1.53
N VAL A 183 1.09 2.35 1.50
CA VAL A 183 0.41 3.24 0.55
C VAL A 183 0.71 4.71 0.84
N ASN A 184 1.07 5.05 2.08
CA ASN A 184 1.44 6.41 2.46
C ASN A 184 2.59 6.93 1.56
N ALA A 185 3.66 6.17 1.38
CA ALA A 185 4.77 6.59 0.53
C ALA A 185 4.37 6.80 -0.95
N CYS A 186 3.32 6.15 -1.45
CA CYS A 186 2.90 6.35 -2.85
C CYS A 186 2.06 7.64 -3.06
N LEU A 187 1.54 8.24 -1.99
CA LEU A 187 0.57 9.34 -2.04
C LEU A 187 1.14 10.60 -1.40
N ASP A 188 1.48 11.59 -2.23
CA ASP A 188 2.30 12.74 -1.85
C ASP A 188 1.67 13.57 -0.70
N TYR A 189 0.34 13.77 -0.70
CA TYR A 189 -0.37 14.52 0.35
C TYR A 189 -0.26 13.88 1.76
N THR A 190 0.09 12.60 1.84
CA THR A 190 0.14 11.90 3.14
C THR A 190 1.30 12.40 3.99
N ALA A 191 2.38 12.89 3.40
CA ALA A 191 3.53 13.43 4.12
C ALA A 191 3.12 14.60 5.03
N ALA A 192 2.39 15.57 4.47
CA ALA A 192 1.88 16.73 5.22
C ALA A 192 0.89 16.32 6.31
N ARG A 193 -0.05 15.39 6.01
CA ARG A 193 -1.02 14.91 6.99
C ARG A 193 -0.39 14.14 8.14
N MET A 194 0.61 13.31 7.84
CA MET A 194 1.35 12.58 8.85
C MET A 194 2.12 13.55 9.75
N ALA A 195 2.83 14.52 9.17
CA ALA A 195 3.58 15.52 9.93
C ALA A 195 2.69 16.37 10.83
N LYS A 196 1.46 16.66 10.40
CA LYS A 196 0.46 17.36 11.24
C LYS A 196 0.09 16.59 12.51
N VAL A 197 0.07 15.26 12.45
CA VAL A 197 -0.34 14.43 13.59
C VAL A 197 0.84 13.94 14.43
N ALA A 198 1.99 13.69 13.80
CA ALA A 198 3.17 13.13 14.44
C ALA A 198 4.46 13.69 13.82
N PRO A 199 4.78 14.98 14.04
CA PRO A 199 5.91 15.66 13.39
C PRO A 199 7.28 15.09 13.78
N ASP A 200 7.40 14.53 14.99
CA ASP A 200 8.64 13.96 15.52
C ASP A 200 8.73 12.44 15.30
N ALA A 201 7.77 11.83 14.60
CA ALA A 201 7.79 10.41 14.36
C ALA A 201 8.92 10.01 13.41
N LYS A 202 9.44 8.80 13.62
CA LYS A 202 10.44 8.22 12.72
C LYS A 202 9.77 7.53 11.53
N LEU A 203 10.39 7.59 10.36
CA LEU A 203 9.88 6.99 9.13
C LEU A 203 10.83 5.91 8.64
N ILE A 204 10.28 4.74 8.32
CA ILE A 204 11.03 3.65 7.70
C ILE A 204 10.48 3.41 6.30
N PHE A 205 11.34 3.63 5.30
CA PHE A 205 11.10 3.28 3.90
C PHE A 205 11.79 1.96 3.57
N CYS A 206 11.00 0.95 3.24
CA CYS A 206 11.46 -0.28 2.61
C CYS A 206 11.52 -0.07 1.09
N LEU A 207 12.72 -0.14 0.52
CA LEU A 207 12.97 0.07 -0.90
C LEU A 207 13.14 -1.28 -1.61
N ARG A 208 12.72 -1.35 -2.87
CA ARG A 208 12.91 -2.52 -3.74
C ARG A 208 13.07 -2.03 -5.16
N ASP A 209 13.81 -2.79 -5.99
CA ASP A 209 13.81 -2.60 -7.44
C ASP A 209 12.37 -2.37 -7.95
N PRO A 210 12.07 -1.18 -8.54
CA PRO A 210 10.72 -0.84 -8.95
C PRO A 210 10.20 -1.75 -10.06
N VAL A 211 11.06 -2.37 -10.87
CA VAL A 211 10.66 -3.36 -11.88
C VAL A 211 10.07 -4.59 -11.18
N ALA A 212 10.80 -5.15 -10.22
CA ALA A 212 10.33 -6.29 -9.42
C ALA A 212 9.14 -5.93 -8.52
N GLY A 213 9.11 -4.71 -7.99
CA GLY A 213 8.03 -4.17 -7.16
C GLY A 213 6.71 -4.07 -7.92
N ALA A 214 6.69 -3.43 -9.09
CA ALA A 214 5.51 -3.27 -9.94
C ALA A 214 4.90 -4.64 -10.32
N PHE A 215 5.74 -5.59 -10.74
CA PHE A 215 5.27 -6.95 -11.03
C PHE A 215 4.72 -7.66 -9.80
N SER A 216 5.36 -7.49 -8.65
CA SER A 216 4.87 -8.07 -7.42
C SER A 216 3.52 -7.48 -6.99
N ALA A 217 3.26 -6.20 -7.29
CA ALA A 217 1.99 -5.54 -7.02
C ALA A 217 0.88 -6.07 -7.93
N GLU A 218 1.13 -6.21 -9.23
CA GLU A 218 0.18 -6.83 -10.16
C GLU A 218 -0.20 -8.24 -9.73
N ILE A 219 0.78 -9.08 -9.42
CA ILE A 219 0.57 -10.47 -9.01
C ILE A 219 -0.28 -10.55 -7.73
N MET A 220 -0.03 -9.65 -6.77
CA MET A 220 -0.82 -9.54 -5.54
C MET A 220 -2.28 -9.18 -5.85
N LEU A 221 -2.54 -8.13 -6.62
CA LEU A 221 -3.90 -7.72 -6.98
C LEU A 221 -4.65 -8.84 -7.73
N ARG A 222 -3.97 -9.53 -8.66
CA ARG A 222 -4.56 -10.70 -9.35
C ARG A 222 -4.83 -11.87 -8.39
N ASN A 223 -3.95 -12.12 -7.42
CA ASN A 223 -4.19 -13.13 -6.38
C ASN A 223 -5.39 -12.80 -5.51
N LEU A 224 -5.65 -11.52 -5.27
CA LEU A 224 -6.84 -11.01 -4.59
C LEU A 224 -8.09 -10.99 -5.49
N GLY A 225 -7.99 -11.42 -6.76
CA GLY A 225 -9.14 -11.58 -7.66
C GLY A 225 -9.53 -10.32 -8.40
N VAL A 226 -8.66 -9.31 -8.37
CA VAL A 226 -8.87 -8.08 -9.11
C VAL A 226 -8.76 -8.35 -10.61
N PRO A 227 -9.79 -8.03 -11.41
CA PRO A 227 -9.73 -8.12 -12.86
C PRO A 227 -8.99 -6.90 -13.43
N LEU A 228 -7.65 -6.92 -13.40
CA LEU A 228 -6.84 -5.87 -14.00
C LEU A 228 -6.97 -5.88 -15.53
N SER A 229 -7.23 -4.71 -16.11
CA SER A 229 -7.33 -4.48 -17.57
C SER A 229 -5.97 -4.47 -18.28
N TRP A 230 -4.88 -4.59 -17.54
CA TRP A 230 -3.50 -4.56 -18.02
C TRP A 230 -2.68 -5.67 -17.37
N SER A 231 -1.63 -6.13 -18.04
CA SER A 231 -0.78 -7.23 -17.59
C SER A 231 0.69 -6.95 -17.90
N LEU A 232 1.63 -7.16 -16.98
CA LEU A 232 3.08 -7.11 -17.27
C LEU A 232 3.61 -8.47 -17.76
N MET A 233 2.75 -9.48 -17.86
CA MET A 233 3.06 -10.80 -18.42
C MET A 233 2.90 -10.84 -19.94
N GLU A 234 2.27 -9.82 -20.53
CA GLU A 234 2.02 -9.70 -21.97
C GLU A 234 3.10 -8.84 -22.65
N ASP A 235 3.41 -9.15 -23.90
CA ASP A 235 4.42 -8.44 -24.70
C ASP A 235 4.11 -6.94 -24.84
N VAL A 236 5.15 -6.11 -25.01
CA VAL A 236 5.04 -4.67 -25.25
C VAL A 236 4.57 -4.43 -26.67
N ARG A 237 3.52 -3.61 -26.82
CA ARG A 237 3.02 -3.18 -28.14
C ARG A 237 3.58 -1.81 -28.52
N PRO A 238 3.64 -1.46 -29.82
CA PRO A 238 3.83 -0.07 -30.23
C PRO A 238 2.78 0.83 -29.57
N ALA A 239 3.19 1.97 -29.01
CA ALA A 239 2.33 2.89 -28.26
C ALA A 239 1.51 2.22 -27.13
N ASP A 240 2.13 1.29 -26.38
CA ASP A 240 1.41 0.55 -25.35
C ASP A 240 0.85 1.46 -24.24
N PRO A 241 -0.47 1.42 -23.97
CA PRO A 241 -1.10 2.28 -22.97
C PRO A 241 -0.60 2.05 -21.55
N ARG A 242 -0.01 0.88 -21.24
CA ARG A 242 0.57 0.59 -19.90
C ARG A 242 1.68 1.56 -19.50
N PHE A 243 2.39 2.12 -20.47
CA PHE A 243 3.51 3.04 -20.27
C PHE A 243 3.21 4.46 -20.78
N ALA A 244 1.96 4.72 -21.18
CA ALA A 244 1.55 6.03 -21.65
C ALA A 244 1.25 6.94 -20.46
N GLU A 245 1.73 8.17 -20.53
CA GLU A 245 1.45 9.22 -19.55
C GLU A 245 0.59 10.26 -20.25
N THR A 246 -0.71 10.21 -19.99
CA THR A 246 -1.61 11.18 -20.61
C THR A 246 -1.53 12.51 -19.87
N PRO A 247 -1.71 13.65 -20.55
CA PRO A 247 -1.76 14.96 -19.88
C PRO A 247 -2.83 15.01 -18.79
N ALA A 248 -3.95 14.29 -18.96
CA ALA A 248 -5.01 14.19 -17.97
C ALA A 248 -4.55 13.45 -16.71
N ASP A 249 -3.81 12.34 -16.85
CA ASP A 249 -3.28 11.60 -15.70
C ASP A 249 -2.25 12.43 -14.95
N VAL A 250 -1.34 13.10 -15.66
CA VAL A 250 -0.34 13.99 -15.05
C VAL A 250 -1.03 15.11 -14.27
N ALA A 251 -1.97 15.81 -14.88
CA ALA A 251 -2.71 16.90 -14.23
C ALA A 251 -3.50 16.41 -13.00
N TYR A 252 -4.13 15.23 -13.08
CA TYR A 252 -4.85 14.63 -11.95
C TYR A 252 -3.90 14.39 -10.76
N TRP A 253 -2.77 13.74 -10.99
CA TRP A 253 -1.84 13.41 -9.92
C TRP A 253 -1.10 14.64 -9.38
N GLU A 254 -0.89 15.69 -10.18
CA GLU A 254 -0.40 16.98 -9.70
C GLU A 254 -1.41 17.68 -8.78
N GLN A 255 -2.70 17.62 -9.10
CA GLN A 255 -3.75 18.15 -8.23
C GLN A 255 -3.81 17.38 -6.90
N VAL A 256 -3.72 16.05 -6.96
CA VAL A 256 -3.66 15.19 -5.76
C VAL A 256 -2.42 15.50 -4.91
N ALA A 257 -1.27 15.76 -5.54
CA ALA A 257 -0.05 16.10 -4.83
C ALA A 257 -0.13 17.45 -4.10
N LYS A 258 -0.87 18.40 -4.65
CA LYS A 258 -1.09 19.74 -4.09
C LYS A 258 -2.34 19.83 -3.20
N LEU A 259 -2.93 18.69 -2.84
CA LEU A 259 -4.13 18.66 -2.02
C LEU A 259 -3.85 19.28 -0.65
N ASP A 260 -4.68 20.24 -0.24
CA ASP A 260 -4.61 20.81 1.10
C ASP A 260 -4.71 19.69 2.16
N PRO A 261 -3.89 19.71 3.24
CA PRO A 261 -3.89 18.64 4.24
C PRO A 261 -5.25 18.36 4.87
N ASP A 262 -6.15 19.34 4.96
CA ASP A 262 -7.48 19.22 5.53
C ASP A 262 -8.59 18.99 4.50
N ALA A 263 -8.29 19.12 3.19
CA ALA A 263 -9.26 18.88 2.13
C ALA A 263 -9.73 17.41 2.08
N PRO A 264 -11.01 17.16 1.74
CA PRO A 264 -11.48 15.80 1.51
C PRO A 264 -10.79 15.18 0.30
N LEU A 265 -10.62 13.87 0.33
CA LEU A 265 -10.03 13.15 -0.80
C LEU A 265 -10.97 13.14 -2.03
N PRO A 266 -10.41 13.22 -3.26
CA PRO A 266 -11.17 12.99 -4.49
C PRO A 266 -11.82 11.61 -4.49
N GLU A 267 -13.04 11.48 -5.00
CA GLU A 267 -13.84 10.24 -4.89
C GLU A 267 -13.25 9.06 -5.68
N ASP A 268 -12.56 9.31 -6.78
CA ASP A 268 -11.99 8.27 -7.65
C ASP A 268 -10.52 7.91 -7.29
N LEU A 269 -9.93 8.57 -6.29
CA LEU A 269 -8.50 8.49 -5.97
C LEU A 269 -8.02 7.05 -5.77
N MET A 270 -8.66 6.30 -4.89
CA MET A 270 -8.20 4.95 -4.55
C MET A 270 -8.50 3.95 -5.67
N GLN A 271 -9.57 4.18 -6.44
CA GLN A 271 -9.88 3.39 -7.64
C GLN A 271 -8.76 3.53 -8.67
N LYS A 272 -8.38 4.77 -9.01
CA LYS A 272 -7.25 5.07 -9.92
C LYS A 272 -5.93 4.55 -9.38
N PHE A 273 -5.69 4.69 -8.08
CA PHE A 273 -4.46 4.24 -7.44
C PHE A 273 -4.21 2.73 -7.61
N TYR A 274 -5.22 1.90 -7.37
CA TYR A 274 -5.06 0.45 -7.38
C TYR A 274 -5.22 -0.21 -8.75
N PHE A 275 -6.01 0.39 -9.66
CA PHE A 275 -6.39 -0.29 -10.90
C PHE A 275 -5.77 0.27 -12.17
N ASP A 276 -5.14 1.45 -12.13
CA ASP A 276 -4.48 2.02 -13.30
C ASP A 276 -3.00 1.62 -13.35
N ALA A 277 -2.53 1.16 -14.51
CA ALA A 277 -1.12 0.79 -14.72
C ALA A 277 -0.19 1.98 -14.42
N TYR A 278 -0.58 3.18 -14.86
CA TYR A 278 0.17 4.40 -14.63
C TYR A 278 0.43 4.66 -13.13
N SER A 279 -0.58 4.46 -12.27
CA SER A 279 -0.45 4.63 -10.81
C SER A 279 0.58 3.68 -10.20
N VAL A 280 0.61 2.42 -10.66
CA VAL A 280 1.59 1.41 -10.21
C VAL A 280 3.00 1.83 -10.63
N LEU A 281 3.19 2.30 -11.86
CA LEU A 281 4.48 2.76 -12.35
C LEU A 281 4.93 4.07 -11.68
N ARG A 282 4.00 5.01 -11.45
CA ARG A 282 4.22 6.25 -10.70
C ARG A 282 4.72 5.96 -9.29
N CYS A 283 4.16 4.96 -8.58
CA CYS A 283 4.68 4.60 -7.26
C CYS A 283 6.11 4.04 -7.33
N GLY A 284 6.52 3.42 -8.45
CA GLY A 284 7.88 2.95 -8.68
C GLY A 284 8.93 4.06 -8.86
N ARG A 285 8.51 5.32 -9.05
CA ARG A 285 9.43 6.48 -9.08
C ARG A 285 9.79 6.92 -7.67
N LEU A 286 10.61 6.13 -6.99
CA LEU A 286 10.81 6.22 -5.55
C LEU A 286 11.34 7.59 -5.10
N ALA A 287 12.24 8.23 -5.86
CA ALA A 287 12.77 9.56 -5.53
C ALA A 287 11.66 10.62 -5.43
N ASP A 288 10.75 10.65 -6.41
CA ASP A 288 9.60 11.57 -6.44
C ASP A 288 8.65 11.34 -5.27
N ARG A 289 8.55 10.09 -4.82
CA ARG A 289 7.67 9.66 -3.73
C ARG A 289 8.27 9.92 -2.34
N ILE A 290 9.59 9.96 -2.23
CA ILE A 290 10.31 10.26 -0.98
C ILE A 290 10.42 11.76 -0.75
N ALA A 291 10.53 12.56 -1.81
CA ALA A 291 10.76 14.02 -1.71
C ALA A 291 9.76 14.76 -0.78
N PRO A 292 8.43 14.54 -0.85
CA PRO A 292 7.48 15.21 0.05
C PRO A 292 7.73 14.90 1.54
N PHE A 293 8.26 13.72 1.86
CA PHE A 293 8.58 13.36 3.25
C PHE A 293 9.84 14.07 3.75
N LEU A 294 10.83 14.32 2.88
CA LEU A 294 12.03 15.08 3.22
C LEU A 294 11.74 16.56 3.49
N GLU A 295 10.67 17.11 2.90
CA GLU A 295 10.21 18.47 3.16
C GLU A 295 9.60 18.63 4.57
N HIS A 296 9.06 17.55 5.13
CA HIS A 296 8.34 17.59 6.40
C HIS A 296 9.07 16.93 7.58
N TYR A 297 10.01 16.03 7.31
CA TYR A 297 10.75 15.28 8.32
C TYR A 297 12.23 15.51 8.18
N LYS A 298 12.92 15.61 9.32
CA LYS A 298 14.37 15.72 9.35
C LYS A 298 15.02 14.45 8.80
N PRO A 299 16.16 14.54 8.11
CA PRO A 299 16.88 13.37 7.60
C PRO A 299 17.17 12.32 8.68
N GLU A 300 17.50 12.72 9.92
CA GLU A 300 17.76 11.77 11.02
C GLU A 300 16.51 10.98 11.47
N ASN A 301 15.31 11.45 11.13
CA ASN A 301 14.05 10.76 11.39
C ASN A 301 13.64 9.84 10.25
N ILE A 302 14.48 9.63 9.23
CA ILE A 302 14.18 8.76 8.09
C ILE A 302 15.23 7.66 7.96
N MET A 303 14.76 6.40 7.84
CA MET A 303 15.59 5.24 7.57
C MET A 303 15.16 4.56 6.27
N PHE A 304 16.14 4.20 5.44
CA PHE A 304 15.94 3.44 4.21
C PHE A 304 16.47 2.01 4.36
N ILE A 305 15.61 1.01 4.16
CA ILE A 305 15.94 -0.42 4.21
C ILE A 305 15.77 -0.98 2.80
N GLU A 306 16.83 -1.50 2.19
CA GLU A 306 16.71 -2.15 0.89
C GLU A 306 16.26 -3.62 1.05
N PHE A 307 15.41 -4.09 0.14
CA PHE A 307 14.74 -5.39 0.24
C PHE A 307 15.71 -6.57 0.18
N SER A 308 16.70 -6.53 -0.71
CA SER A 308 17.72 -7.58 -0.84
C SER A 308 18.61 -7.64 0.39
N GLU A 309 19.00 -6.49 0.95
CA GLU A 309 19.68 -6.35 2.24
C GLU A 309 18.84 -6.95 3.38
N PHE A 310 17.54 -6.63 3.42
CA PHE A 310 16.61 -7.15 4.42
C PHE A 310 16.41 -8.66 4.35
N THR A 311 16.31 -9.22 3.15
CA THR A 311 16.13 -10.67 2.95
C THR A 311 17.40 -11.48 3.18
N SER A 312 18.57 -10.92 2.87
CA SER A 312 19.86 -11.60 3.06
C SER A 312 20.39 -11.51 4.49
N ASN A 313 20.08 -10.43 5.22
CA ASN A 313 20.53 -10.22 6.59
C ASN A 313 19.41 -9.68 7.49
N THR A 314 18.33 -10.45 7.58
CA THR A 314 17.10 -10.06 8.29
C THR A 314 17.33 -9.67 9.74
N HIS A 315 18.07 -10.47 10.51
CA HIS A 315 18.26 -10.20 11.94
C HIS A 315 18.99 -8.87 12.19
N ALA A 316 20.10 -8.61 11.46
CA ALA A 316 20.86 -7.36 11.64
C ALA A 316 20.07 -6.12 11.16
N VAL A 317 19.27 -6.25 10.11
CA VAL A 317 18.39 -5.17 9.64
C VAL A 317 17.31 -4.86 10.67
N VAL A 318 16.71 -5.88 11.29
CA VAL A 318 15.72 -5.70 12.36
C VAL A 318 16.36 -5.03 13.58
N GLN A 319 17.58 -5.43 13.98
CA GLN A 319 18.30 -4.79 15.08
C GLN A 319 18.54 -3.30 14.81
N ARG A 320 19.07 -2.94 13.63
CA ARG A 320 19.25 -1.53 13.24
C ARG A 320 17.93 -0.76 13.21
N ALA A 321 16.83 -1.38 12.75
CA ALA A 321 15.52 -0.75 12.78
C ALA A 321 15.02 -0.51 14.21
N LEU A 322 15.30 -1.42 15.15
CA LEU A 322 15.00 -1.23 16.59
C LEU A 322 15.80 -0.07 17.17
N GLU A 323 17.11 -0.03 16.94
CA GLU A 323 17.98 1.08 17.38
C GLU A 323 17.48 2.40 16.82
N PHE A 324 17.19 2.41 15.50
CA PHE A 324 16.67 3.56 14.82
C PHE A 324 15.39 4.06 15.47
N VAL A 325 14.41 3.22 15.79
CA VAL A 325 13.16 3.68 16.45
C VAL A 325 13.33 3.99 17.94
N GLY A 326 14.50 3.72 18.52
CA GLY A 326 14.80 3.93 19.94
C GLY A 326 14.34 2.79 20.85
N ALA A 327 14.13 1.59 20.29
CA ALA A 327 13.93 0.36 21.06
C ALA A 327 15.28 -0.30 21.37
N ASP A 328 15.31 -1.10 22.44
CA ASP A 328 16.50 -1.85 22.85
C ASP A 328 16.60 -3.19 22.09
N PRO A 329 17.55 -3.35 21.16
CA PRO A 329 17.67 -4.58 20.37
C PRO A 329 17.97 -5.82 21.22
N GLN A 330 18.55 -5.66 22.41
CA GLN A 330 18.90 -6.78 23.28
C GLN A 330 17.67 -7.49 23.86
N LYS A 331 16.52 -6.79 23.90
CA LYS A 331 15.25 -7.37 24.36
C LYS A 331 14.47 -8.06 23.23
N LEU A 332 14.97 -8.02 22.00
CA LEU A 332 14.37 -8.74 20.88
C LEU A 332 14.47 -10.25 21.09
N ARG A 333 13.33 -10.93 21.04
CA ARG A 333 13.29 -12.40 20.95
C ARG A 333 13.12 -12.78 19.50
N PHE A 334 14.22 -12.76 18.75
CA PHE A 334 14.18 -13.00 17.31
C PHE A 334 13.74 -14.44 17.03
N LYS A 335 12.61 -14.56 16.34
CA LYS A 335 12.10 -15.81 15.79
C LYS A 335 11.91 -15.61 14.31
N GLU A 336 12.57 -16.43 13.51
CA GLU A 336 12.40 -16.41 12.08
C GLU A 336 10.92 -16.63 11.72
N LEU A 337 10.40 -15.77 10.85
CA LEU A 337 9.04 -15.91 10.37
C LEU A 337 8.96 -17.08 9.40
N PRO A 338 7.82 -17.80 9.34
CA PRO A 338 7.63 -18.81 8.32
C PRO A 338 7.82 -18.18 6.92
N PRO A 339 8.25 -18.96 5.92
CA PRO A 339 8.47 -18.47 4.57
C PRO A 339 7.21 -17.78 4.01
N GLY A 340 7.20 -16.45 4.05
CA GLY A 340 6.04 -15.69 3.61
C GLY A 340 5.90 -15.74 2.10
N MET A 341 4.68 -16.00 1.61
CA MET A 341 4.26 -15.67 0.23
C MET A 341 5.07 -16.30 -0.91
N GLN A 342 5.91 -17.32 -0.65
CA GLN A 342 6.79 -17.94 -1.66
C GLN A 342 6.02 -18.61 -2.82
N GLY A 343 4.72 -18.92 -2.64
CA GLY A 343 3.83 -19.49 -3.65
C GLY A 343 3.01 -18.47 -4.48
N GLU A 344 3.07 -17.16 -4.19
CA GLU A 344 2.17 -16.17 -4.81
C GLU A 344 2.27 -16.10 -6.33
N ARG A 345 3.46 -16.35 -6.88
CA ARG A 345 3.69 -16.17 -8.32
C ARG A 345 3.02 -17.26 -9.16
N ARG A 346 2.76 -18.46 -8.60
CA ARG A 346 2.12 -19.59 -9.33
C ARG A 346 2.67 -19.80 -10.75
N GLY A 347 4.00 -19.73 -10.91
CA GLY A 347 4.66 -19.85 -12.21
C GLY A 347 4.58 -18.64 -13.14
N ARG A 348 3.79 -17.60 -12.83
CA ARG A 348 3.71 -16.37 -13.63
C ARG A 348 5.04 -15.63 -13.67
N ARG A 349 5.40 -15.13 -14.86
CA ARG A 349 6.62 -14.37 -15.10
C ARG A 349 6.33 -13.12 -15.93
N MET A 350 7.07 -12.06 -15.65
CA MET A 350 7.03 -10.84 -16.44
C MET A 350 7.56 -11.12 -17.85
N HIS A 351 6.95 -10.53 -18.86
CA HIS A 351 7.44 -10.65 -20.23
C HIS A 351 8.82 -10.00 -20.38
N PRO A 352 9.79 -10.61 -21.10
CA PRO A 352 11.14 -10.05 -21.24
C PRO A 352 11.19 -8.64 -21.86
N SER A 353 10.32 -8.33 -22.82
CA SER A 353 10.24 -6.99 -23.42
C SER A 353 9.73 -5.94 -22.41
N VAL A 354 8.75 -6.30 -21.58
CA VAL A 354 8.24 -5.45 -20.49
C VAL A 354 9.34 -5.20 -19.47
N LYS A 355 10.11 -6.23 -19.11
CA LYS A 355 11.26 -6.09 -18.21
C LYS A 355 12.27 -5.07 -18.74
N ARG A 356 12.64 -5.16 -20.03
CA ARG A 356 13.54 -4.18 -20.67
C ARG A 356 12.94 -2.77 -20.70
N LYS A 357 11.66 -2.66 -21.05
CA LYS A 357 10.97 -1.37 -21.11
C LYS A 357 10.88 -0.69 -19.75
N LEU A 358 10.56 -1.45 -18.69
CA LEU A 358 10.53 -0.95 -17.30
C LEU A 358 11.91 -0.58 -16.77
N ALA A 359 12.94 -1.38 -17.08
CA ALA A 359 14.32 -1.05 -16.70
C ALA A 359 14.76 0.29 -17.31
N ALA A 360 14.44 0.55 -18.58
CA ALA A 360 14.68 1.84 -19.21
C ALA A 360 13.82 2.96 -18.60
N TYR A 361 12.54 2.68 -18.33
CA TYR A 361 11.61 3.64 -17.72
C TYR A 361 12.07 4.12 -16.33
N PHE A 362 12.61 3.23 -15.51
CA PHE A 362 13.08 3.56 -14.16
C PHE A 362 14.55 3.95 -14.07
N ALA A 363 15.31 3.93 -15.18
CA ALA A 363 16.74 4.23 -15.15
C ALA A 363 17.04 5.62 -14.56
N GLU A 364 16.41 6.67 -15.09
CA GLU A 364 16.59 8.04 -14.59
C GLU A 364 16.03 8.22 -13.16
N PRO A 365 14.80 7.77 -12.82
CA PRO A 365 14.30 7.86 -11.46
C PRO A 365 15.18 7.15 -10.42
N ASN A 366 15.78 6.01 -10.79
CA ASN A 366 16.70 5.28 -9.91
C ASN A 366 18.01 6.04 -9.71
N LEU A 367 18.56 6.69 -10.75
CA LEU A 367 19.76 7.52 -10.59
C LEU A 367 19.52 8.69 -9.63
N ARG A 368 18.38 9.38 -9.73
CA ARG A 368 17.97 10.42 -8.77
C ARG A 368 17.84 9.86 -7.35
N LEU A 369 17.27 8.67 -7.20
CA LEU A 369 17.19 8.01 -5.90
C LEU A 369 18.59 7.71 -5.34
N PHE A 370 19.50 7.16 -6.13
CA PHE A 370 20.84 6.81 -5.67
C PHE A 370 21.63 8.05 -5.25
N ALA A 371 21.48 9.15 -5.97
CA ALA A 371 22.04 10.44 -5.60
C ALA A 371 21.47 10.94 -4.26
N LEU A 372 20.13 10.87 -4.09
CA LEU A 372 19.44 11.24 -2.84
C LEU A 372 19.91 10.40 -1.64
N LEU A 373 20.14 9.10 -1.84
CA LEU A 373 20.56 8.18 -0.79
C LEU A 373 22.07 8.19 -0.53
N GLY A 374 22.88 8.81 -1.40
CA GLY A 374 24.34 8.71 -1.37
C GLY A 374 24.87 7.28 -1.56
N ARG A 375 24.05 6.35 -2.08
CA ARG A 375 24.42 4.95 -2.36
C ARG A 375 23.63 4.39 -3.53
N SER A 376 24.25 3.52 -4.32
CA SER A 376 23.63 2.83 -5.45
C SER A 376 23.22 1.40 -5.10
N PHE A 377 22.22 0.89 -5.81
CA PHE A 377 21.79 -0.51 -5.71
C PHE A 377 21.90 -1.23 -7.07
N PRO A 378 22.11 -2.56 -7.08
CA PRO A 378 22.20 -3.34 -8.32
C PRO A 378 20.81 -3.62 -8.92
N TRP A 379 20.01 -2.58 -9.19
CA TRP A 379 18.67 -2.69 -9.78
C TRP A 379 18.68 -2.52 -11.31
N THR A 380 19.62 -1.72 -11.80
CA THR A 380 19.88 -1.48 -13.22
C THR A 380 21.03 -2.36 -13.68
N ASP A 381 20.73 -3.58 -14.16
CA ASP A 381 21.39 -4.31 -15.26
C ASP A 381 21.40 -5.85 -15.04
N PRO A 382 20.88 -6.68 -15.98
CA PRO A 382 21.18 -8.11 -16.02
C PRO A 382 22.67 -8.44 -16.21
N LEU A 383 23.47 -7.54 -16.82
CA LEU A 383 24.91 -7.75 -17.03
C LEU A 383 25.75 -7.46 -15.77
N SER A 384 25.25 -6.67 -14.81
CA SER A 384 25.95 -6.47 -13.54
C SER A 384 25.85 -7.67 -12.60
N GLN A 385 24.93 -8.61 -12.84
CA GLN A 385 24.86 -9.88 -12.11
C GLN A 385 25.88 -10.92 -12.62
N ALA A 386 26.47 -10.69 -13.81
CA ALA A 386 27.53 -11.54 -14.35
C ALA A 386 28.95 -11.11 -13.90
N ALA A 387 29.10 -9.89 -13.40
CA ALA A 387 30.33 -9.44 -12.77
C ALA A 387 30.24 -9.68 -11.27
N GLY A 388 31.09 -10.57 -10.74
CA GLY A 388 31.18 -10.87 -9.32
C GLY A 388 31.51 -9.63 -8.44
N PRO A 389 31.61 -9.80 -7.11
CA PRO A 389 31.56 -8.71 -6.11
C PRO A 389 32.68 -7.65 -6.12
N SER A 390 33.50 -7.53 -7.18
CA SER A 390 34.80 -6.87 -7.08
C SER A 390 34.88 -5.42 -7.60
N ALA A 391 33.82 -4.79 -8.10
CA ALA A 391 33.97 -3.49 -8.80
C ALA A 391 33.50 -2.24 -8.03
N TYR A 392 32.93 -2.35 -6.84
CA TYR A 392 32.45 -1.19 -6.06
C TYR A 392 32.93 -1.19 -4.61
N ALA A 393 34.22 -1.44 -4.40
CA ALA A 393 34.85 -1.32 -3.10
C ALA A 393 35.97 -0.27 -3.15
N SER A 394 35.59 1.02 -3.21
CA SER A 394 36.40 2.14 -2.70
C SER A 394 35.73 3.48 -3.02
N PHE A 395 34.87 3.98 -2.13
CA PHE A 395 34.86 5.41 -1.82
C PHE A 395 34.62 5.55 -0.32
N SER A 396 35.71 5.86 0.35
CA SER A 396 35.82 6.22 1.76
C SER A 396 34.93 7.42 2.10
N THR A 397 34.33 7.33 3.28
CA THR A 397 33.66 8.38 4.06
C THR A 397 34.13 9.80 3.74
N VAL A 398 33.25 10.61 3.16
CA VAL A 398 33.36 12.07 3.20
C VAL A 398 32.33 12.59 4.19
N SER A 399 32.84 13.29 5.20
CA SER A 399 32.09 14.00 6.23
C SER A 399 31.24 15.11 5.59
N PHE A 400 29.97 15.19 5.99
CA PHE A 400 29.03 16.22 5.55
C PHE A 400 29.47 17.60 6.03
N GLY A 401 29.98 18.42 5.11
CA GLY A 401 29.99 19.87 5.21
C GLY A 401 28.76 20.44 4.51
N SER A 402 28.07 21.37 5.18
CA SER A 402 26.87 22.09 4.75
C SER A 402 26.88 22.47 3.26
N MET A 403 25.94 21.91 2.48
CA MET A 403 25.58 22.42 1.16
C MET A 403 24.12 22.86 1.16
N ASP A 404 23.93 24.10 0.71
CA ASP A 404 22.67 24.82 0.63
C ASP A 404 21.79 24.24 -0.50
N MET A 405 20.56 23.84 -0.17
CA MET A 405 19.65 23.10 -1.05
C MET A 405 18.99 23.96 -2.15
N ALA A 406 19.40 25.23 -2.30
CA ALA A 406 18.80 26.19 -3.24
C ALA A 406 19.48 26.29 -4.62
N GLN A 407 20.50 25.48 -4.92
CA GLN A 407 21.22 25.54 -6.19
C GLN A 407 21.41 24.16 -6.84
N LEU A 408 20.33 23.60 -7.39
CA LEU A 408 20.42 22.59 -8.46
C LEU A 408 20.21 23.30 -9.81
N PRO A 409 21.14 23.21 -10.79
CA PRO A 409 20.94 23.81 -12.09
C PRO A 409 19.83 23.06 -12.83
N ALA A 410 18.79 23.79 -13.25
CA ALA A 410 17.79 23.29 -14.19
C ALA A 410 18.48 23.03 -15.54
N LEU A 411 18.64 21.75 -15.90
CA LEU A 411 19.10 21.37 -17.23
C LEU A 411 17.92 21.46 -18.22
N PRO A 412 18.14 21.99 -19.44
CA PRO A 412 17.06 22.34 -20.34
C PRO A 412 16.38 21.11 -20.94
N VAL A 413 15.05 21.14 -20.91
CA VAL A 413 14.17 20.24 -21.66
C VAL A 413 14.36 20.54 -23.15
N SER A 414 15.03 19.64 -23.90
CA SER A 414 15.14 19.78 -25.35
C SER A 414 13.81 19.40 -26.01
N THR A 415 13.10 20.42 -26.48
CA THR A 415 11.99 20.35 -27.42
C THR A 415 12.47 19.84 -28.77
N LEU A 416 12.01 18.64 -29.17
CA LEU A 416 12.10 18.18 -30.56
C LEU A 416 11.00 18.87 -31.37
N ALA A 417 11.35 19.98 -32.02
CA ALA A 417 10.56 20.59 -33.08
C ALA A 417 11.25 20.39 -34.44
N SER A 418 10.41 20.07 -35.42
CA SER A 418 10.70 19.82 -36.83
C SER A 418 11.52 20.91 -37.52
N SER A 419 12.45 20.52 -38.40
CA SER A 419 12.69 21.26 -39.65
C SER A 419 13.15 20.30 -40.76
N ALA A 420 12.53 20.47 -41.92
CA ALA A 420 12.84 19.81 -43.18
C ALA A 420 13.67 20.74 -44.07
N SER A 421 14.20 20.17 -45.17
CA SER A 421 14.98 20.75 -46.29
C SER A 421 16.49 20.84 -46.03
N GLY A 422 17.41 20.40 -46.91
CA GLY A 422 17.37 19.94 -48.31
C GLY A 422 18.73 19.31 -48.70
N PRO A 423 19.08 19.22 -50.00
CA PRO A 423 19.44 17.95 -50.67
C PRO A 423 20.91 17.81 -51.08
N VAL A 424 21.45 16.58 -51.20
CA VAL A 424 22.55 16.19 -52.12
C VAL A 424 22.50 14.67 -52.35
N GLY A 425 22.28 14.20 -53.59
CA GLY A 425 23.28 13.52 -54.43
C GLY A 425 23.34 12.01 -54.13
N GLY A 426 22.88 11.10 -54.99
CA GLY A 426 23.30 10.96 -56.38
C GLY A 426 24.46 9.96 -56.46
N ASN A 427 24.18 8.65 -56.44
CA ASN A 427 25.05 7.69 -57.12
C ASN A 427 24.30 6.40 -57.52
N LYS A 428 24.40 6.10 -58.81
CA LYS A 428 23.97 4.87 -59.49
C LYS A 428 25.11 3.84 -59.46
N ALA A 429 24.78 2.56 -59.32
CA ALA A 429 25.30 1.42 -60.11
C ALA A 429 24.63 0.13 -59.57
N ALA A 430 23.70 -0.46 -60.34
CA ALA A 430 23.91 -1.62 -61.24
C ALA A 430 24.04 -2.94 -60.45
N GLY A 431 22.98 -3.76 -60.36
CA GLY A 431 22.66 -4.87 -61.29
C GLY A 431 22.76 -6.17 -60.46
N SER A 432 21.94 -7.22 -60.56
CA SER A 432 21.09 -7.76 -61.62
C SER A 432 20.19 -8.87 -61.04
N ASN A 433 18.98 -9.05 -61.63
CA ASN A 433 18.21 -10.28 -61.88
C ASN A 433 18.04 -11.34 -60.76
N GLY A 434 16.87 -11.91 -60.48
CA GLY A 434 15.55 -11.84 -61.13
C GLY A 434 14.65 -13.02 -60.70
N LYS A 435 13.36 -12.92 -61.08
CA LYS A 435 12.27 -13.92 -61.09
C LYS A 435 11.65 -14.28 -59.71
N GLY A 436 10.32 -14.30 -59.53
CA GLY A 436 9.23 -14.31 -60.51
C GLY A 436 7.85 -13.90 -59.96
N GLN A 437 6.94 -13.77 -60.94
CA GLN A 437 5.47 -13.59 -60.90
C GLN A 437 4.78 -14.63 -60.00
N ALA A 438 3.51 -14.54 -59.57
CA ALA A 438 2.28 -14.00 -60.16
C ALA A 438 1.24 -13.83 -59.01
N ALA A 439 0.43 -12.75 -58.93
CA ALA A 439 -0.89 -12.54 -59.57
C ALA A 439 -2.10 -12.94 -58.69
N GLY A 440 -3.15 -12.08 -58.71
CA GLY A 440 -4.52 -12.38 -58.26
C GLY A 440 -5.09 -11.36 -57.25
N THR A 441 -5.38 -10.10 -57.60
CA THR A 441 -6.71 -9.56 -57.99
C THR A 441 -7.90 -9.95 -57.10
N ALA A 442 -8.49 -8.97 -56.39
CA ALA A 442 -9.89 -8.51 -56.52
C ALA A 442 -10.45 -7.93 -55.20
N GLU A 443 -10.64 -6.60 -55.17
CA GLU A 443 -11.74 -5.88 -54.50
C GLU A 443 -12.89 -5.69 -55.56
N PRO A 444 -14.11 -5.14 -55.29
CA PRO A 444 -14.54 -4.25 -54.18
C PRO A 444 -16.01 -4.41 -53.68
N ALA A 445 -16.47 -3.40 -52.91
CA ALA A 445 -17.85 -2.91 -52.66
C ALA A 445 -18.50 -3.32 -51.31
N VAL A 446 -18.62 -2.42 -50.32
CA VAL A 446 -19.63 -1.34 -50.13
C VAL A 446 -21.02 -1.88 -49.79
N ALA A 447 -21.51 -1.63 -48.57
CA ALA A 447 -22.80 -0.94 -48.31
C ALA A 447 -23.14 -0.84 -46.82
N ILE A 448 -23.73 0.30 -46.49
CA ILE A 448 -24.20 0.85 -45.22
C ILE A 448 -25.60 0.28 -44.89
N THR A 449 -25.95 0.09 -43.61
CA THR A 449 -27.25 0.54 -43.03
C THR A 449 -27.33 0.32 -41.52
N ILE A 450 -27.66 1.42 -40.81
CA ILE A 450 -28.30 1.47 -39.49
C ILE A 450 -29.81 1.61 -39.74
N PRO A 451 -30.68 1.11 -38.85
CA PRO A 451 -31.66 2.03 -38.27
C PRO A 451 -31.86 1.90 -36.75
N GLU A 452 -32.19 3.05 -36.17
CA GLU A 452 -32.67 3.30 -34.82
C GLU A 452 -34.14 2.90 -34.60
N GLY A 453 -34.56 2.95 -33.32
CA GLY A 453 -35.96 3.02 -32.86
C GLY A 453 -36.41 1.73 -32.19
N GLY A 454 -36.79 1.67 -30.90
CA GLY A 454 -37.49 2.64 -30.07
C GLY A 454 -38.76 1.93 -29.54
N GLY A 455 -39.08 2.09 -28.26
CA GLY A 455 -40.42 1.72 -27.75
C GLY A 455 -40.45 0.95 -26.44
N ALA A 456 -40.93 1.62 -25.41
CA ALA A 456 -41.27 1.12 -24.08
C ALA A 456 -42.65 0.44 -24.03
N ALA A 457 -42.84 -0.49 -23.09
CA ALA A 457 -44.07 -0.79 -22.32
C ALA A 457 -43.83 -2.12 -21.56
N ALA A 458 -43.74 -2.19 -20.23
CA ALA A 458 -44.80 -2.03 -19.23
C ALA A 458 -45.87 -3.14 -19.21
N ALA A 459 -45.76 -3.98 -18.17
CA ALA A 459 -46.83 -4.42 -17.26
C ALA A 459 -47.51 -5.81 -17.43
N LYS A 460 -47.67 -6.41 -16.24
CA LYS A 460 -48.67 -7.41 -15.78
C LYS A 460 -48.45 -8.87 -16.17
N GLU A 461 -48.79 -9.88 -15.37
CA GLU A 461 -49.14 -10.11 -13.95
C GLU A 461 -49.39 -11.63 -13.85
N SER A 462 -49.58 -12.15 -12.64
CA SER A 462 -50.03 -13.52 -12.23
C SER A 462 -48.89 -14.42 -11.73
N SER A 463 -48.73 -14.68 -10.43
CA SER A 463 -49.60 -15.19 -9.33
C SER A 463 -49.46 -16.70 -9.13
N SER A 464 -49.11 -17.04 -7.87
CA SER A 464 -49.22 -18.31 -7.13
C SER A 464 -47.85 -18.62 -6.50
N GLY A 465 -47.67 -18.77 -5.19
CA GLY A 465 -48.62 -19.06 -4.11
C GLY A 465 -48.31 -20.44 -3.55
N SER A 466 -47.34 -20.55 -2.63
CA SER A 466 -47.35 -21.58 -1.60
C SER A 466 -46.48 -21.17 -0.41
N SER A 467 -47.14 -21.16 0.73
CA SER A 467 -46.65 -21.04 2.09
C SER A 467 -45.85 -22.28 2.49
N GLU A 468 -44.75 -22.11 3.21
CA GLU A 468 -44.38 -23.05 4.27
C GLU A 468 -43.56 -22.33 5.35
N SER A 469 -44.17 -22.23 6.52
CA SER A 469 -43.57 -21.84 7.79
C SER A 469 -42.88 -23.05 8.41
N VAL A 470 -41.59 -22.95 8.71
CA VAL A 470 -40.95 -23.84 9.68
C VAL A 470 -40.16 -22.99 10.67
N SER A 471 -40.67 -22.95 11.90
CA SER A 471 -39.94 -22.55 13.09
C SER A 471 -39.06 -23.72 13.51
N LEU A 472 -37.80 -23.46 13.86
CA LEU A 472 -36.96 -24.38 14.62
C LEU A 472 -35.95 -23.58 15.44
N THR A 473 -36.31 -23.35 16.69
CA THR A 473 -35.40 -23.10 17.80
C THR A 473 -34.55 -24.34 18.06
N ALA A 474 -33.22 -24.20 18.05
CA ALA A 474 -32.32 -25.11 18.75
C ALA A 474 -31.05 -24.36 19.15
N ALA A 475 -30.89 -24.18 20.46
CA ALA A 475 -29.62 -23.88 21.10
C ALA A 475 -28.86 -25.20 21.33
N ALA A 476 -27.57 -25.26 21.01
CA ALA A 476 -26.58 -26.07 21.70
C ALA A 476 -25.17 -25.77 21.19
N ALA A 477 -24.25 -25.62 22.14
CA ALA A 477 -22.83 -25.36 21.97
C ALA A 477 -22.06 -26.59 21.47
N VAL A 478 -21.15 -26.40 20.51
CA VAL A 478 -19.90 -27.15 20.28
C VAL A 478 -19.04 -26.17 19.46
N GLY A 479 -17.87 -25.70 19.87
CA GLY A 479 -16.67 -26.42 20.28
C GLY A 479 -15.56 -25.86 19.39
N GLY A 480 -14.57 -25.20 20.01
CA GLY A 480 -13.44 -24.62 19.31
C GLY A 480 -12.65 -25.70 18.57
N ALA A 481 -12.61 -25.61 17.25
CA ALA A 481 -11.64 -26.30 16.42
C ALA A 481 -10.92 -25.24 15.61
N GLY A 482 -9.64 -25.05 15.93
CA GLY A 482 -8.76 -24.15 15.21
C GLY A 482 -8.63 -24.57 13.75
N LEU A 483 -8.89 -23.64 12.84
CA LEU A 483 -8.44 -23.73 11.46
C LEU A 483 -7.27 -22.77 11.28
N ALA A 484 -6.08 -23.31 11.54
CA ALA A 484 -4.86 -22.83 10.93
C ALA A 484 -5.04 -22.91 9.41
N THR A 485 -5.29 -21.77 8.78
CA THR A 485 -5.20 -21.62 7.33
C THR A 485 -3.84 -21.03 7.04
N ALA A 486 -3.07 -21.76 6.24
CA ALA A 486 -1.80 -21.33 5.69
C ALA A 486 -1.93 -19.95 5.04
N VAL A 487 -1.28 -18.95 5.65
CA VAL A 487 -0.71 -17.75 5.02
C VAL A 487 0.51 -17.33 5.84
#